data_AF-A0A946AAK0-F1
#
_entry.id   AF-A0A946AAK0-F1
#
_cell.length_a   1.000
_cell.length_b   1.000
_cell.length_c   1.000
_cell.angle_alpha   90.00
_cell.angle_beta   90.00
_cell.angle_gamma   90.00
#
_symmetry.space_group_name_H-M   'P 1'
#
loop_
_entity.id
_entity.type
_entity.pdbx_description
1 polymer ?
#
loop_
_entity_poly.entity_id
_entity_poly.type
_entity_poly.pdbx_seq_one_letter_code
_entity_poly.pdbx_strand_id
1 'polypeptide(L)'
;LIEPDFASFGDDLRSQGGTGVIERDILIDHLKAFFQRKQIEANWEAIEKADDESLVTALSMVCPFQPPEKQALLEAVDFVARAQTLIALLQMGGGDDEDEVVRQ
;
A
#
# COMPACT_ATOMS: atom_id res chain seq x y z
N LEU A 1 43.87 3.77 -1.32
CA LEU A 1 42.54 3.12 -1.36
C LEU A 1 41.50 4.21 -1.32
N ILE A 2 40.40 4.06 -2.07
CA ILE A 2 39.24 4.96 -1.98
C ILE A 2 38.27 4.27 -1.03
N GLU A 3 37.93 4.93 0.07
CA GLU A 3 36.91 4.45 1.01
C GLU A 3 35.59 5.17 0.69
N PRO A 4 34.51 4.43 0.42
CA PRO A 4 33.20 5.05 0.19
C PRO A 4 32.66 5.66 1.49
N ASP A 5 32.26 6.93 1.40
CA ASP A 5 31.60 7.67 2.49
C ASP A 5 30.08 7.49 2.39
N PHE A 6 29.50 6.86 3.41
CA PHE A 6 28.06 6.59 3.50
C PHE A 6 27.35 7.50 4.50
N ALA A 7 28.04 8.51 5.07
CA ALA A 7 27.48 9.36 6.13
C ALA A 7 26.18 10.06 5.71
N SER A 8 26.03 10.41 4.43
CA SER A 8 24.83 11.05 3.87
C SER A 8 23.59 10.16 3.80
N PHE A 9 23.75 8.83 3.91
CA PHE A 9 22.65 7.84 3.86
C PHE A 9 22.23 7.35 5.25
N GLY A 10 22.70 7.99 6.33
CA GLY A 10 22.34 7.61 7.70
C GLY A 10 20.84 7.68 7.98
N ASP A 11 20.09 8.50 7.22
CA ASP A 11 18.64 8.60 7.32
C ASP A 11 17.89 7.41 6.69
N ASP A 12 18.51 6.65 5.77
CA ASP A 12 17.93 5.42 5.20
C ASP A 12 17.74 4.33 6.27
N LEU A 13 18.55 4.37 7.33
CA LEU A 13 18.48 3.44 8.45
C LEU A 13 17.43 3.85 9.49
N ARG A 14 16.87 5.07 9.41
CA ARG A 14 15.78 5.45 10.32
C ARG A 14 14.52 4.77 9.84
N SER A 15 14.02 3.83 10.65
CA SER A 15 12.63 3.41 10.54
C SER A 15 11.76 4.65 10.68
N GLN A 16 11.12 5.06 9.60
CA GLN A 16 10.09 6.09 9.62
C GLN A 16 8.86 5.50 10.30
N GLY A 17 8.95 5.29 11.62
CA GLY A 17 7.86 4.80 12.45
C GLY A 17 6.75 5.84 12.45
N GLY A 18 5.77 5.64 11.57
CA GLY A 18 4.66 6.55 11.40
C GLY A 18 3.71 6.44 12.59
N THR A 19 3.76 7.41 13.49
CA THR A 19 2.79 7.60 14.60
C THR A 19 1.48 8.22 14.11
N GLY A 20 1.05 7.82 12.91
CA GLY A 20 -0.09 8.39 12.21
C GLY A 20 -1.39 7.66 12.51
N VAL A 21 -2.43 8.41 12.85
CA VAL A 21 -3.80 7.88 12.97
C VAL A 21 -4.38 7.76 11.56
N ILE A 22 -4.88 6.59 11.19
CA ILE A 22 -5.59 6.37 9.92
C ILE A 22 -7.08 6.18 10.14
N GLU A 23 -7.88 6.51 9.13
CA GLU A 23 -9.33 6.28 9.14
C GLU A 23 -9.62 4.81 8.80
N ARG A 24 -9.38 3.92 9.77
CA ARG A 24 -9.45 2.46 9.59
C ARG A 24 -10.82 2.01 9.07
N ASP A 25 -11.92 2.55 9.59
CA ASP A 25 -13.26 2.21 9.12
C ASP A 25 -13.45 2.49 7.62
N ILE A 26 -12.93 3.62 7.13
CA ILE A 26 -12.98 3.99 5.71
C ILE A 26 -12.14 3.02 4.87
N LEU A 27 -10.94 2.67 5.33
CA LEU A 27 -10.10 1.68 4.66
C LEU A 27 -10.80 0.32 4.54
N ILE A 28 -11.43 -0.15 5.63
CA ILE A 28 -12.13 -1.45 5.65
C ILE A 28 -13.36 -1.43 4.74
N ASP A 29 -14.13 -0.35 4.70
CA ASP A 29 -15.30 -0.23 3.82
C ASP A 29 -14.91 -0.32 2.34
N HIS A 30 -13.89 0.44 1.92
CA HIS A 30 -13.38 0.39 0.56
C HIS A 30 -12.73 -0.96 0.23
N LEU A 31 -12.03 -1.58 1.18
CA LEU A 31 -11.46 -2.91 1.01
C LEU A 31 -12.54 -3.98 0.77
N LYS A 32 -13.64 -3.95 1.55
CA LYS A 32 -14.79 -4.84 1.37
C LYS A 32 -15.39 -4.68 -0.03
N ALA A 33 -15.62 -3.45 -0.48
CA ALA A 33 -16.13 -3.17 -1.81
C ALA A 33 -15.18 -3.69 -2.90
N PHE A 34 -13.88 -3.48 -2.75
CA PHE A 34 -12.86 -3.94 -3.69
C PHE A 34 -12.79 -5.47 -3.78
N PHE A 35 -12.72 -6.18 -2.64
CA PHE A 35 -12.69 -7.64 -2.61
C PHE A 35 -13.98 -8.27 -3.13
N GLN A 36 -15.14 -7.66 -2.88
CA GLN A 36 -16.39 -8.12 -3.45
C GLN A 36 -16.39 -8.02 -4.98
N ARG A 37 -15.86 -6.92 -5.55
CA ARG A 37 -15.76 -6.73 -7.00
C ARG A 37 -14.79 -7.72 -7.64
N LYS A 38 -13.62 -7.94 -7.02
CA LYS A 38 -12.58 -8.87 -7.51
C LYS A 38 -12.84 -10.33 -7.11
N GLN A 39 -13.95 -10.64 -6.43
CA GLN A 39 -14.31 -11.98 -5.94
C GLN A 39 -13.20 -12.63 -5.08
N ILE A 40 -12.56 -11.83 -4.24
CA ILE A 40 -11.49 -12.27 -3.33
C ILE A 40 -12.11 -12.68 -2.00
N GLU A 41 -11.87 -13.92 -1.58
CA GLU A 41 -12.20 -14.38 -0.23
C GLU A 41 -11.13 -13.89 0.76
N ALA A 42 -11.56 -13.23 1.83
CA ALA A 42 -10.68 -12.68 2.85
C ALA A 42 -11.07 -13.11 4.25
N ASN A 43 -10.05 -13.30 5.10
CA ASN A 43 -10.26 -13.52 6.52
C ASN A 43 -10.45 -12.18 7.24
N TRP A 44 -11.70 -11.74 7.33
CA TRP A 44 -12.07 -10.48 7.97
C TRP A 44 -11.70 -10.43 9.45
N GLU A 45 -11.74 -11.55 10.17
CA GLU A 45 -11.34 -11.62 11.58
C GLU A 45 -9.85 -11.32 11.75
N ALA A 46 -9.00 -11.83 10.85
CA ALA A 46 -7.57 -11.53 10.86
C ALA A 46 -7.29 -10.06 10.50
N ILE A 47 -8.03 -9.52 9.53
CA ILE A 47 -7.93 -8.11 9.13
C ILE A 47 -8.30 -7.19 10.28
N GLU A 48 -9.42 -7.45 10.97
CA GLU A 48 -9.88 -6.62 12.08
C GLU A 48 -8.91 -6.62 13.27
N LYS A 49 -8.23 -7.75 13.53
CA LYS A 49 -7.25 -7.89 14.62
C LYS A 49 -5.86 -7.35 14.30
N ALA A 50 -5.51 -7.16 13.03
CA ALA A 50 -4.20 -6.66 12.62
C ALA A 50 -4.01 -5.20 13.02
N ASP A 51 -2.82 -4.82 13.47
CA ASP A 51 -2.45 -3.41 13.62
C ASP A 51 -2.46 -2.68 12.27
N ASP A 52 -2.63 -1.36 12.30
CA ASP A 52 -2.81 -0.55 11.10
C ASP A 52 -1.61 -0.64 10.13
N GLU A 53 -0.39 -0.71 10.67
CA GLU A 53 0.84 -0.77 9.87
C GLU A 53 1.00 -2.12 9.17
N SER A 54 0.80 -3.22 9.89
CA SER A 54 0.79 -4.57 9.33
C SER A 54 -0.34 -4.74 8.33
N LEU A 55 -1.52 -4.17 8.58
CA LEU A 55 -2.65 -4.23 7.66
C LEU A 55 -2.31 -3.53 6.33
N VAL A 56 -1.89 -2.26 6.37
CA VAL A 56 -1.55 -1.49 5.16
C VAL A 56 -0.42 -2.17 4.39
N THR A 57 0.58 -2.68 5.09
CA THR A 57 1.71 -3.40 4.48
C THR A 57 1.25 -4.68 3.79
N ALA A 58 0.48 -5.52 4.48
CA ALA A 58 -0.03 -6.78 3.93
C ALA A 58 -0.95 -6.52 2.73
N LEU A 59 -1.86 -5.55 2.83
CA LEU A 59 -2.75 -5.19 1.73
C LEU A 59 -1.99 -4.69 0.49
N SER A 60 -0.93 -3.90 0.68
CA SER A 60 -0.07 -3.43 -0.41
C SER A 60 0.60 -4.58 -1.17
N MET A 61 0.84 -5.72 -0.51
CA MET A 61 1.45 -6.90 -1.12
C MET A 61 0.42 -7.86 -1.74
N VAL A 62 -0.72 -8.05 -1.08
CA VAL A 62 -1.73 -9.07 -1.44
C VAL A 62 -2.71 -8.54 -2.49
N CYS A 63 -3.00 -7.24 -2.51
CA CYS A 63 -3.93 -6.69 -3.49
C CYS A 63 -3.32 -6.78 -4.90
N PRO A 64 -4.13 -7.14 -5.91
CA PRO A 64 -3.71 -7.29 -7.31
C PRO A 64 -3.52 -5.92 -7.99
N PHE A 65 -2.67 -5.07 -7.42
CA PHE A 65 -2.33 -3.77 -7.96
C PHE A 65 -1.36 -3.89 -9.15
N GLN A 66 -1.54 -3.01 -10.13
CA GLN A 66 -0.68 -2.84 -11.27
C GLN A 66 0.66 -2.19 -10.89
N PRO A 67 1.71 -2.34 -11.71
CA PRO A 67 3.02 -1.77 -11.40
C PRO A 67 3.01 -0.27 -11.02
N PRO A 68 2.25 0.62 -11.69
CA PRO A 68 2.20 2.04 -11.31
C PRO A 68 1.58 2.27 -9.93
N GLU A 69 0.53 1.51 -9.60
CA GLU A 69 -0.17 1.60 -8.31
C GLU A 69 0.74 1.14 -7.16
N LYS A 70 1.51 0.07 -7.40
CA LYS A 70 2.53 -0.40 -6.46
C LYS A 70 3.64 0.63 -6.27
N GLN A 71 4.05 1.33 -7.32
CA GLN A 71 5.03 2.41 -7.19
C GLN A 71 4.48 3.57 -6.37
N ALA A 72 3.22 3.98 -6.59
CA ALA A 72 2.58 5.02 -5.78
C ALA A 72 2.57 4.68 -4.27
N LEU A 73 2.41 3.40 -3.92
CA LEU A 73 2.50 2.94 -2.53
C LEU A 73 3.93 2.95 -1.96
N LEU A 74 4.94 2.72 -2.80
CA LEU A 74 6.36 2.75 -2.41
C LEU A 74 6.92 4.18 -2.29
N GLU A 75 6.41 5.11 -3.09
CA GLU A 75 6.81 6.53 -3.08
C GLU A 75 6.13 7.32 -1.95
N ALA A 76 5.21 6.71 -1.21
CA ALA A 76 4.58 7.33 -0.05
C ALA A 76 5.62 7.61 1.04
N VAL A 77 5.72 8.89 1.43
CA VAL A 77 6.77 9.40 2.32
C VAL A 77 6.65 8.85 3.74
N ASP A 78 5.44 8.63 4.22
CA ASP A 78 5.16 8.11 5.56
C ASP A 78 3.97 7.16 5.58
N PHE A 79 3.71 6.59 6.76
CA PHE A 79 2.62 5.64 6.99
C PHE A 79 1.23 6.19 6.63
N VAL A 80 0.95 7.45 6.98
CA VAL A 80 -0.36 8.07 6.73
C VAL A 80 -0.55 8.29 5.25
N ALA A 81 0.48 8.83 4.58
CA ALA A 81 0.47 9.03 3.14
C ALA A 81 0.25 7.69 2.41
N ARG A 82 0.91 6.61 2.86
CA ARG A 82 0.74 5.28 2.27
C ARG A 82 -0.67 4.73 2.47
N ALA A 83 -1.25 4.91 3.65
CA ALA A 83 -2.62 4.49 3.94
C ALA A 83 -3.64 5.27 3.09
N GLN A 84 -3.45 6.59 2.93
CA GLN A 84 -4.30 7.42 2.06
C GLN A 84 -4.21 7.01 0.60
N THR A 85 -2.99 6.76 0.10
CA THR A 85 -2.79 6.22 -1.26
C THR A 85 -3.49 4.89 -1.42
N LEU A 86 -3.38 3.98 -0.45
CA LEU A 86 -4.07 2.69 -0.48
C LEU A 86 -5.58 2.84 -0.55
N ILE A 87 -6.17 3.71 0.27
CA ILE A 87 -7.62 4.00 0.26
C ILE A 87 -8.04 4.51 -1.13
N ALA A 88 -7.29 5.47 -1.70
CA ALA A 88 -7.58 6.01 -3.02
C ALA A 88 -7.55 4.93 -4.10
N LEU A 89 -6.54 4.04 -4.08
CA LEU A 89 -6.43 2.92 -5.03
C LEU A 89 -7.59 1.94 -4.90
N LEU A 90 -8.01 1.60 -3.67
CA LEU A 90 -9.16 0.73 -3.41
C LEU A 90 -10.47 1.37 -3.89
N GLN A 91 -10.63 2.68 -3.71
CA GLN A 91 -11.80 3.42 -4.17
C GLN A 91 -11.90 3.45 -5.70
N MET A 92 -10.78 3.68 -6.39
CA MET A 92 -10.69 3.67 -7.85
C MET A 92 -10.90 2.28 -8.45
N GLY A 93 -10.77 1.22 -7.65
CA GLY A 93 -11.07 -0.16 -8.06
C GLY A 93 -9.87 -0.95 -8.56
N GLY A 94 -8.64 -0.54 -8.24
CA GLY A 94 -7.39 -1.29 -8.50
C GLY A 94 -7.35 -1.94 -9.89
N GLY A 95 -6.99 -1.13 -10.89
CA GLY A 95 -6.85 -1.48 -12.30
C GLY A 95 -7.94 -2.42 -12.86
N ASP A 96 -9.07 -1.85 -13.30
CA ASP A 96 -9.98 -2.49 -14.26
C ASP A 96 -9.76 -1.90 -15.68
N ASP A 97 -8.52 -1.58 -16.04
CA ASP A 97 -8.11 -1.32 -17.42
C ASP A 97 -7.32 -2.53 -17.93
N GLU A 98 -8.03 -3.43 -18.60
CA GLU A 98 -7.42 -4.36 -19.54
C GLU A 98 -6.74 -3.55 -20.66
N ASP A 99 -5.53 -3.97 -21.05
CA ASP A 99 -4.76 -3.57 -22.24
C ASP A 99 -4.06 -2.19 -22.28
N GLU A 100 -2.76 -2.18 -21.97
CA GLU A 100 -1.78 -1.53 -22.86
C GLU A 100 -0.78 -2.57 -23.40
N VAL A 101 -1.22 -3.30 -24.42
CA VAL A 101 -0.34 -3.98 -25.39
C VAL A 101 0.45 -2.94 -26.19
N VAL A 102 1.56 -2.44 -25.65
CA VAL A 102 2.57 -1.81 -26.52
C VAL A 102 3.41 -2.92 -27.16
N ARG A 103 2.90 -3.38 -28.31
CA ARG A 103 3.77 -3.87 -29.38
C ARG A 103 4.67 -2.71 -29.81
N GLN A 104 5.98 -2.84 -29.61
CA GLN A 104 6.96 -2.41 -30.60
C GLN A 104 8.24 -3.23 -30.52
#